data_AF-A0A1Z5JT03-F1
#
_entry.id   AF-A0A1Z5JT03-F1
#
_cell.length_a   1.000
_cell.length_b   1.000
_cell.length_c   1.000
_cell.angle_alpha   90.00
_cell.angle_beta   90.00
_cell.angle_gamma   90.00
#
_symmetry.space_group_name_H-M   'P 1'
#
loop_
_entity.id
_entity.type
_entity.pdbx_description
1 polymer ?
#
loop_
_entity_poly.entity_id
_entity_poly.type
_entity_poly.pdbx_seq_one_letter_code
_entity_poly.pdbx_strand_id
1 'polypeptide(L)'
;MIHSAYERGETDAVLNLNVDLQTSPITPAELVSQTFGTFASKRGQAASILNACLGLCCFQNNTSYAHDLWNEWQHLADESGIQPDIVTMCLVYTCLLHGNDEMQAVAESILDLAVRNSKKQAGSKRRKSMAAARRKAEATSAASVESQLQDILGSDFRVLLETEHMFIISKPSGIACFHKHSTTAGKVKKGKGNADVSLEEALLHVNLPLSTINSEARGLVHRLDRGTSGCLAIAKSDGAHAQLVTEFFLRQVSKKYFCLVSPSVQWNSQQETPILIDSPVSGHVAQSKYRVMKSFDEASLVEMETLTGRKHQVRVHAAEVLKSPIIGDPLYGGDGSFSNKLIQHAGTPHSFFLHAASIQIPFSGGERIEAPIPEWWSSALNTL
;
A
#
# COMPACT_ATOMS: atom_id res chain seq x y z
N MET A 1 22.89 -8.34 15.18
CA MET A 1 22.64 -8.13 13.73
C MET A 1 21.37 -7.33 13.47
N ILE A 2 20.19 -7.78 13.94
CA ILE A 2 18.89 -7.07 13.77
C ILE A 2 18.97 -5.63 14.29
N HIS A 3 19.51 -5.42 15.50
CA HIS A 3 19.75 -4.08 16.07
C HIS A 3 20.61 -3.17 15.17
N SER A 4 21.71 -3.70 14.65
CA SER A 4 22.66 -2.96 13.81
C SER A 4 22.09 -2.64 12.42
N ALA A 5 21.31 -3.56 11.82
CA ALA A 5 20.54 -3.29 10.60
C ALA A 5 19.50 -2.20 10.85
N TYR A 6 18.84 -2.24 12.00
CA TYR A 6 17.86 -1.24 12.38
C TYR A 6 18.49 0.16 12.62
N GLU A 7 19.63 0.26 13.30
CA GLU A 7 20.34 1.53 13.51
C GLU A 7 20.77 2.20 12.21
N ARG A 8 21.03 1.41 11.16
CA ARG A 8 21.31 1.91 9.80
C ARG A 8 20.04 2.31 9.03
N GLY A 9 18.85 2.21 9.66
CA GLY A 9 17.57 2.48 9.00
C GLY A 9 17.11 1.37 8.05
N GLU A 10 17.69 0.18 8.17
CA GLU A 10 17.50 -0.95 7.27
C GLU A 10 16.50 -1.96 7.85
N THR A 11 15.28 -1.55 8.19
CA THR A 11 14.19 -2.49 8.52
C THR A 11 13.99 -3.55 7.44
N ASP A 12 14.22 -3.16 6.19
CA ASP A 12 14.21 -4.04 5.04
C ASP A 12 15.36 -5.04 5.04
N ALA A 13 16.54 -4.65 5.55
CA ALA A 13 17.64 -5.58 5.69
C ALA A 13 17.29 -6.66 6.70
N VAL A 14 16.48 -6.38 7.74
CA VAL A 14 16.05 -7.41 8.71
C VAL A 14 15.17 -8.49 8.07
N LEU A 15 14.25 -8.13 7.17
CA LEU A 15 13.50 -9.11 6.38
C LEU A 15 14.40 -9.90 5.41
N ASN A 16 15.49 -9.29 4.95
CA ASN A 16 16.50 -9.92 4.11
C ASN A 16 17.62 -10.63 4.91
N LEU A 17 17.63 -10.52 6.24
CA LEU A 17 18.56 -11.24 7.08
C LEU A 17 18.10 -12.71 7.03
N ASN A 18 18.94 -13.60 6.49
CA ASN A 18 18.78 -15.06 6.61
C ASN A 18 19.00 -15.51 8.07
N VAL A 19 18.29 -14.88 9.02
CA VAL A 19 18.28 -15.26 10.43
C VAL A 19 17.18 -16.30 10.58
N ASP A 20 17.59 -17.54 10.79
CA ASP A 20 16.69 -18.60 11.20
C ASP A 20 16.30 -18.38 12.67
N LEU A 21 15.03 -18.01 12.90
CA LEU A 21 14.53 -17.82 14.26
C LEU A 21 14.26 -19.14 14.97
N GLN A 22 14.14 -20.26 14.26
CA GLN A 22 13.94 -21.59 14.85
C GLN A 22 15.18 -22.07 15.60
N THR A 23 16.37 -21.75 15.09
CA THR A 23 17.66 -22.10 15.72
C THR A 23 18.30 -20.93 16.47
N SER A 24 17.61 -19.80 16.57
CA SER A 24 18.16 -18.59 17.19
C SER A 24 18.26 -18.77 18.71
N PRO A 25 19.38 -18.38 19.34
CA PRO A 25 19.54 -18.48 20.79
C PRO A 25 18.72 -17.44 21.56
N ILE A 26 18.08 -16.47 20.90
CA ILE A 26 17.30 -15.41 21.57
C ILE A 26 15.83 -15.83 21.72
N THR A 27 15.38 -15.93 22.96
CA THR A 27 13.98 -16.19 23.28
C THR A 27 13.11 -14.96 22.97
N PRO A 28 11.79 -15.14 22.74
CA PRO A 28 10.87 -14.01 22.57
C PRO A 28 10.93 -13.00 23.72
N ALA A 29 10.99 -13.47 24.98
CA ALA A 29 11.10 -12.62 26.17
C ALA A 29 12.38 -11.77 26.16
N GLU A 30 13.53 -12.37 25.84
CA GLU A 30 14.80 -11.65 25.70
C GLU A 30 14.74 -10.64 24.56
N LEU A 31 14.14 -11.00 23.41
CA LEU A 31 14.01 -10.11 22.27
C LEU A 31 13.18 -8.86 22.61
N VAL A 32 12.01 -9.03 23.24
CA VAL A 32 11.17 -7.90 23.65
C VAL A 32 11.90 -7.07 24.70
N SER A 33 12.41 -7.69 25.76
CA SER A 33 13.13 -6.99 26.84
C SER A 33 14.31 -6.16 26.31
N GLN A 34 15.17 -6.73 25.45
CA GLN A 34 16.29 -6.02 24.84
C GLN A 34 15.82 -4.88 23.92
N THR A 35 14.83 -5.14 23.06
CA THR A 35 14.32 -4.14 22.12
C THR A 35 13.75 -2.94 22.86
N PHE A 36 12.95 -3.18 23.89
CA PHE A 36 12.37 -2.12 24.71
C PHE A 36 13.40 -1.42 25.58
N GLY A 37 14.35 -2.16 26.18
CA GLY A 37 15.44 -1.58 26.97
C GLY A 37 16.31 -0.63 26.15
N THR A 38 16.61 -0.98 24.90
CA THR A 38 17.45 -0.13 24.03
C THR A 38 16.68 1.01 23.36
N PHE A 39 15.42 0.79 22.98
CA PHE A 39 14.62 1.74 22.20
C PHE A 39 13.44 2.36 22.97
N ALA A 40 13.46 2.36 24.30
CA ALA A 40 12.36 2.88 25.14
C ALA A 40 11.90 4.30 24.74
N SER A 41 12.83 5.18 24.39
CA SER A 41 12.55 6.56 23.95
C SER A 41 12.17 6.68 22.47
N LYS A 42 12.39 5.62 21.69
CA LYS A 42 12.14 5.55 20.23
C LYS A 42 11.09 4.49 19.93
N ARG A 43 9.88 4.67 20.47
CA ARG A 43 8.76 3.71 20.43
C ARG A 43 8.46 3.14 19.04
N GLY A 44 8.43 3.97 18.00
CA GLY A 44 8.20 3.52 16.62
C GLY A 44 9.31 2.62 16.08
N GLN A 45 10.53 2.78 16.60
CA GLN A 45 11.65 1.93 16.25
C GLN A 45 11.56 0.56 16.89
N ALA A 46 11.21 0.49 18.17
CA ALA A 46 10.95 -0.77 18.86
C ALA A 46 9.88 -1.61 18.13
N ALA A 47 8.73 -0.99 17.79
CA ALA A 47 7.66 -1.67 17.07
C ALA A 47 8.10 -2.19 15.69
N SER A 48 8.91 -1.41 14.96
CA SER A 48 9.39 -1.80 13.64
C SER A 48 10.35 -3.00 13.68
N ILE A 49 11.18 -3.11 14.73
CA ILE A 49 12.05 -4.29 14.94
C ILE A 49 11.22 -5.54 15.16
N LEU A 50 10.25 -5.47 16.08
CA LEU A 50 9.40 -6.60 16.43
C LEU A 50 8.52 -7.02 15.24
N ASN A 51 8.01 -6.07 14.47
CA ASN A 51 7.31 -6.36 13.21
C ASN A 51 8.21 -7.08 12.20
N ALA A 52 9.49 -6.73 12.09
CA ALA A 52 10.40 -7.45 11.22
C ALA A 52 10.64 -8.90 11.68
N CYS A 53 10.78 -9.13 12.99
CA CYS A 53 10.87 -10.49 13.55
C CYS A 53 9.59 -11.30 13.33
N LEU A 54 8.41 -10.70 13.52
CA LEU A 54 7.13 -11.33 13.19
C LEU A 54 7.00 -11.64 11.70
N GLY A 55 7.53 -10.78 10.84
CA GLY A 55 7.61 -11.03 9.41
C GLY A 55 8.48 -12.25 9.06
N LEU A 56 9.63 -12.41 9.73
CA LEU A 56 10.45 -13.62 9.61
C LEU A 56 9.70 -14.86 10.10
N CYS A 57 8.93 -14.76 11.19
CA CYS A 57 8.08 -15.86 11.66
C CYS A 57 7.05 -16.26 10.60
N CYS A 58 6.43 -15.29 9.91
CA CYS A 58 5.53 -15.55 8.80
C CYS A 58 6.24 -16.29 7.65
N PHE A 59 7.43 -15.83 7.25
CA PHE A 59 8.22 -16.50 6.19
C PHE A 59 8.62 -17.93 6.55
N GLN A 60 8.95 -18.18 7.81
CA GLN A 60 9.43 -19.47 8.31
C GLN A 60 8.31 -20.38 8.83
N ASN A 61 7.05 -19.93 8.77
CA ASN A 61 5.91 -20.56 9.44
C ASN A 61 6.18 -20.91 10.91
N ASN A 62 6.91 -20.05 11.62
CA ASN A 62 7.27 -20.25 13.03
C ASN A 62 6.15 -19.70 13.94
N THR A 63 5.04 -20.44 13.99
CA THR A 63 3.83 -20.07 14.72
C THR A 63 4.05 -19.98 16.23
N SER A 64 4.82 -20.90 16.81
CA SER A 64 5.15 -20.91 18.24
C SER A 64 5.89 -19.63 18.65
N TYR A 65 6.93 -19.26 17.90
CA TYR A 65 7.69 -18.05 18.22
C TYR A 65 6.84 -16.79 18.07
N ALA A 66 6.00 -16.71 17.03
CA ALA A 66 5.09 -15.58 16.86
C ALA A 66 4.06 -15.47 17.99
N HIS A 67 3.52 -16.61 18.44
CA HIS A 67 2.58 -16.69 19.57
C HIS A 67 3.23 -16.19 20.87
N ASP A 68 4.42 -16.70 21.19
CA ASP A 68 5.13 -16.35 22.41
C ASP A 68 5.58 -14.88 22.38
N LEU A 69 6.06 -14.39 21.23
CA LEU A 69 6.43 -12.99 21.03
C LEU A 69 5.24 -12.04 21.22
N TRP A 70 4.06 -12.45 20.75
CA TRP A 70 2.82 -11.69 20.96
C TRP A 70 2.46 -11.60 22.45
N ASN A 71 2.54 -12.70 23.19
CA ASN A 71 2.23 -12.72 24.62
C ASN A 71 3.21 -11.85 25.43
N GLU A 72 4.51 -11.96 25.15
CA GLU A 72 5.55 -11.14 25.80
C GLU A 72 5.36 -9.65 25.52
N TRP A 73 5.04 -9.27 24.28
CA TRP A 73 4.76 -7.88 23.95
C TRP A 73 3.48 -7.40 24.65
N GLN A 74 2.39 -8.17 24.67
CA GLN A 74 1.19 -7.76 25.41
C GLN A 74 1.47 -7.47 26.88
N HIS A 75 2.21 -8.35 27.56
CA HIS A 75 2.57 -8.16 28.96
C HIS A 75 3.35 -6.86 29.16
N LEU A 76 4.35 -6.59 28.31
CA LEU A 76 5.16 -5.38 28.39
C LEU A 76 4.45 -4.13 27.88
N ALA A 77 3.39 -4.24 27.09
CA ALA A 77 2.65 -3.09 26.56
C ALA A 77 1.96 -2.30 27.69
N ASP A 78 1.52 -2.98 28.73
CA ASP A 78 0.92 -2.36 29.92
C ASP A 78 1.95 -1.60 30.76
N GLU A 79 3.19 -2.10 30.83
CA GLU A 79 4.29 -1.48 31.59
C GLU A 79 4.99 -0.34 30.81
N SER A 80 5.22 -0.54 29.51
CA SER A 80 5.99 0.36 28.64
C SER A 80 5.15 1.44 27.96
N GLY A 81 3.84 1.22 27.84
CA GLY A 81 2.92 2.05 27.08
C GLY A 81 3.09 1.98 25.55
N ILE A 82 3.89 1.04 25.01
CA ILE A 82 4.01 0.81 23.56
C ILE A 82 3.08 -0.33 23.17
N GLN A 83 1.91 0.05 22.68
CA GLN A 83 0.88 -0.89 22.26
C GLN A 83 1.19 -1.48 20.87
N PRO A 84 0.89 -2.77 20.62
CA PRO A 84 0.96 -3.37 19.30
C PRO A 84 0.13 -2.56 18.28
N ASP A 85 0.74 -2.27 17.13
CA ASP A 85 0.06 -1.55 16.06
C ASP A 85 -0.75 -2.50 15.15
N ILE A 86 -1.45 -1.93 14.17
CA ILE A 86 -2.23 -2.74 13.23
C ILE A 86 -1.35 -3.70 12.42
N VAL A 87 -0.14 -3.30 12.05
CA VAL A 87 0.78 -4.15 11.28
C VAL A 87 1.21 -5.33 12.14
N THR A 88 1.55 -5.09 13.41
CA THR A 88 1.84 -6.14 14.39
C THR A 88 0.71 -7.16 14.46
N MET A 89 -0.52 -6.69 14.68
CA MET A 89 -1.69 -7.57 14.80
C MET A 89 -1.93 -8.36 13.51
N CYS A 90 -1.75 -7.75 12.33
CA CYS A 90 -1.89 -8.44 11.04
C CYS A 90 -0.84 -9.55 10.84
N LEU A 91 0.42 -9.29 11.22
CA LEU A 91 1.51 -10.26 11.12
C LEU A 91 1.28 -11.46 12.03
N VAL A 92 0.94 -11.22 13.31
CA VAL A 92 0.66 -12.30 14.26
C VAL A 92 -0.56 -13.11 13.79
N TYR A 93 -1.67 -12.44 13.44
CA TYR A 93 -2.86 -13.10 12.92
C TYR A 93 -2.53 -14.05 11.76
N THR A 94 -1.84 -13.52 10.73
CA THR A 94 -1.51 -14.29 9.52
C THR A 94 -0.59 -15.46 9.82
N CYS A 95 0.38 -15.28 10.72
CA CYS A 95 1.25 -16.37 11.14
C CYS A 95 0.45 -17.47 11.84
N LEU A 96 -0.34 -17.12 12.85
CA LEU A 96 -1.08 -18.07 13.69
C LEU A 96 -2.21 -18.82 12.97
N LEU A 97 -2.72 -18.30 11.84
CA LEU A 97 -3.65 -19.04 10.98
C LEU A 97 -3.09 -20.39 10.49
N HIS A 98 -1.76 -20.51 10.39
CA HIS A 98 -1.08 -21.74 9.99
C HIS A 98 -0.76 -22.67 11.19
N GLY A 99 -1.17 -22.28 12.40
CA GLY A 99 -0.98 -23.04 13.63
C GLY A 99 -2.08 -24.08 13.89
N ASN A 100 -2.03 -24.66 15.09
CA ASN A 100 -3.07 -25.55 15.59
C ASN A 100 -4.35 -24.78 15.97
N ASP A 101 -5.41 -25.51 16.34
CA ASP A 101 -6.71 -24.92 16.68
C ASP A 101 -6.64 -23.87 17.81
N GLU A 102 -5.74 -24.06 18.79
CA GLU A 102 -5.51 -23.10 19.87
C GLU A 102 -4.92 -21.79 19.32
N MET A 103 -3.90 -21.87 18.48
CA MET A 103 -3.30 -20.70 17.82
C MET A 103 -4.29 -20.00 16.89
N GLN A 104 -5.13 -20.74 16.17
CA GLN A 104 -6.19 -20.16 15.35
C GLN A 104 -7.23 -19.41 16.19
N ALA A 105 -7.60 -19.95 17.36
CA ALA A 105 -8.48 -19.25 18.31
C ALA A 105 -7.83 -17.96 18.87
N VAL A 106 -6.51 -17.98 19.11
CA VAL A 106 -5.75 -16.77 19.46
C VAL A 106 -5.78 -15.77 18.29
N ALA A 107 -5.58 -16.22 17.05
CA ALA A 107 -5.63 -15.36 15.87
C ALA A 107 -6.98 -14.61 15.77
N GLU A 108 -8.10 -15.32 15.93
CA GLU A 108 -9.43 -14.68 15.94
C GLU A 108 -9.57 -13.63 17.06
N SER A 109 -9.04 -13.92 18.25
CA SER A 109 -9.02 -12.98 19.38
C SER A 109 -8.19 -11.72 19.09
N ILE A 110 -7.07 -11.86 18.35
CA ILE A 110 -6.24 -10.74 17.88
C ILE A 110 -7.02 -9.89 16.88
N LEU A 111 -7.74 -10.51 15.96
CA LEU A 111 -8.54 -9.79 14.97
C LEU A 111 -9.65 -8.98 15.66
N ASP A 112 -10.32 -9.57 16.65
CA ASP A 112 -11.30 -8.86 17.48
C ASP A 112 -10.69 -7.70 18.28
N LEU A 113 -9.46 -7.86 18.77
CA LEU A 113 -8.71 -6.77 19.40
C LEU A 113 -8.44 -5.63 18.40
N ALA A 114 -7.99 -5.95 17.18
CA ALA A 114 -7.75 -4.96 16.13
C ALA A 114 -9.04 -4.17 15.79
N VAL A 115 -10.18 -4.86 15.67
CA VAL A 115 -11.48 -4.23 15.45
C VAL A 115 -11.86 -3.31 16.61
N ARG A 116 -11.65 -3.74 17.86
CA ARG A 116 -11.92 -2.91 19.05
C ARG A 116 -11.02 -1.67 19.10
N ASN A 117 -9.73 -1.83 18.82
CA ASN A 117 -8.76 -0.72 18.80
C ASN A 117 -9.11 0.29 17.71
N SER A 118 -9.45 -0.19 16.51
CA SER A 118 -9.92 0.65 15.41
C SER A 118 -11.16 1.45 15.80
N LYS A 119 -12.17 0.83 16.43
CA LYS A 119 -13.38 1.52 16.91
C LYS A 119 -13.08 2.61 17.94
N LYS A 120 -12.13 2.37 18.86
CA LYS A 120 -11.72 3.36 19.88
C LYS A 120 -11.06 4.58 19.23
N GLN A 121 -10.20 4.35 18.24
CA GLN A 121 -9.49 5.40 17.51
C GLN A 121 -10.39 6.15 16.51
N ALA A 122 -11.38 5.46 15.93
CA ALA A 122 -12.27 6.05 14.95
C ALA A 122 -13.15 7.16 15.56
N GLY A 123 -13.19 8.33 14.90
CA GLY A 123 -14.09 9.43 15.28
C GLY A 123 -15.58 9.07 15.18
N SER A 124 -16.45 9.85 15.85
CA SER A 124 -17.90 9.59 15.97
C SER A 124 -18.62 9.30 14.64
N LYS A 125 -18.30 10.05 13.57
CA LYS A 125 -18.86 9.84 12.21
C LYS A 125 -18.43 8.50 11.61
N ARG A 126 -17.14 8.15 11.74
CA ARG A 126 -16.59 6.86 11.27
C ARG A 126 -17.23 5.69 12.02
N ARG A 127 -17.40 5.80 13.35
CA ARG A 127 -18.11 4.78 14.16
C ARG A 127 -19.55 4.53 13.69
N LYS A 128 -20.32 5.58 13.38
CA LYS A 128 -21.69 5.45 12.84
C LYS A 128 -21.72 4.72 11.49
N SER A 129 -20.78 5.06 10.59
CA SER A 129 -20.63 4.35 9.32
C SER A 129 -20.26 2.87 9.51
N MET A 130 -19.43 2.51 10.51
CA MET A 130 -19.10 1.10 10.79
C MET A 130 -20.33 0.30 11.18
N ALA A 131 -21.19 0.90 12.01
CA ALA A 131 -22.44 0.27 12.43
C ALA A 131 -23.47 0.16 11.29
N ALA A 132 -23.49 1.12 10.36
CA ALA A 132 -24.38 1.11 9.21
C ALA A 132 -23.97 0.06 8.16
N ALA A 133 -22.67 -0.02 7.82
CA ALA A 133 -22.15 -1.00 6.86
C ALA A 133 -22.44 -2.44 7.30
N ARG A 134 -22.31 -2.74 8.60
CA ARG A 134 -22.65 -4.07 9.17
C ARG A 134 -24.13 -4.45 9.04
N ARG A 135 -25.04 -3.47 8.89
CA ARG A 135 -26.50 -3.72 8.83
C ARG A 135 -27.04 -3.89 7.42
N LYS A 136 -26.27 -3.54 6.39
CA LYS A 136 -26.79 -3.33 5.04
C LYS A 136 -25.98 -4.01 3.94
N ALA A 137 -25.24 -5.07 4.28
CA ALA A 137 -24.50 -5.88 3.33
C ALA A 137 -25.47 -6.75 2.49
N GLU A 138 -26.22 -6.13 1.59
CA GLU A 138 -26.89 -6.83 0.50
C GLU A 138 -25.93 -6.97 -0.69
N ALA A 139 -25.97 -8.11 -1.37
CA ALA A 139 -25.10 -8.40 -2.50
C ALA A 139 -25.41 -7.44 -3.66
N THR A 140 -24.53 -6.45 -3.85
CA THR A 140 -24.54 -5.54 -4.99
C THR A 140 -23.56 -6.09 -6.03
N SER A 141 -23.96 -6.19 -7.30
CA SER A 141 -23.07 -6.71 -8.36
C SER A 141 -21.91 -5.76 -8.66
N ALA A 142 -20.76 -6.30 -9.08
CA ALA A 142 -19.57 -5.52 -9.47
C ALA A 142 -19.89 -4.39 -10.48
N ALA A 143 -20.73 -4.66 -11.48
CA ALA A 143 -21.13 -3.67 -12.48
C ALA A 143 -21.92 -2.50 -11.87
N SER A 144 -22.79 -2.78 -10.89
CA SER A 144 -23.51 -1.73 -10.16
C SER A 144 -22.58 -0.91 -9.28
N VAL A 145 -21.59 -1.55 -8.66
CA VAL A 145 -20.58 -0.86 -7.84
C VAL A 145 -19.72 0.06 -8.70
N GLU A 146 -19.24 -0.44 -9.84
CA GLU A 146 -18.43 0.32 -10.78
C GLU A 146 -19.19 1.56 -11.27
N SER A 147 -20.44 1.41 -11.73
CA SER A 147 -21.25 2.53 -12.21
C SER A 147 -21.44 3.61 -11.13
N GLN A 148 -21.77 3.21 -9.90
CA GLN A 148 -21.93 4.17 -8.79
C GLN A 148 -20.62 4.88 -8.44
N LEU A 149 -19.49 4.19 -8.51
CA LEU A 149 -18.18 4.78 -8.23
C LEU A 149 -17.69 5.66 -9.39
N GLN A 150 -18.03 5.34 -10.65
CA GLN A 150 -17.76 6.21 -11.80
C GLN A 150 -18.51 7.54 -11.69
N ASP A 151 -19.75 7.54 -11.19
CA ASP A 151 -20.52 8.76 -10.93
C ASP A 151 -19.85 9.69 -9.89
N ILE A 152 -19.06 9.12 -8.97
CA ILE A 152 -18.41 9.86 -7.88
C ILE A 152 -16.95 10.22 -8.23
N LEU A 153 -16.20 9.28 -8.78
CA LEU A 153 -14.75 9.33 -8.95
C LEU A 153 -14.31 9.58 -10.40
N GLY A 154 -15.23 9.53 -11.35
CA GLY A 154 -14.98 9.73 -12.78
C GLY A 154 -14.94 8.43 -13.59
N SER A 155 -15.07 8.58 -14.90
CA SER A 155 -15.21 7.50 -15.89
C SER A 155 -13.99 6.61 -16.04
N ASP A 156 -12.85 6.94 -15.44
CA ASP A 156 -11.63 6.10 -15.46
C ASP A 156 -11.65 4.99 -14.39
N PHE A 157 -12.60 5.04 -13.44
CA PHE A 157 -12.67 4.03 -12.38
C PHE A 157 -13.12 2.68 -12.96
N ARG A 158 -12.46 1.60 -12.55
CA ARG A 158 -12.83 0.22 -12.93
C ARG A 158 -12.73 -0.71 -11.73
N VAL A 159 -13.60 -1.71 -11.65
CA VAL A 159 -13.42 -2.91 -10.82
C VAL A 159 -12.76 -3.97 -11.71
N LEU A 160 -11.51 -4.32 -11.41
CA LEU A 160 -10.70 -5.25 -12.19
C LEU A 160 -10.84 -6.69 -11.72
N LEU A 161 -10.99 -6.88 -10.40
CA LEU A 161 -11.24 -8.17 -9.76
C LEU A 161 -12.17 -7.95 -8.56
N GLU A 162 -13.14 -8.84 -8.40
CA GLU A 162 -13.91 -8.99 -7.17
C GLU A 162 -13.86 -10.45 -6.73
N THR A 163 -13.44 -10.68 -5.48
CA THR A 163 -13.55 -11.98 -4.81
C THR A 163 -14.45 -11.86 -3.59
N GLU A 164 -14.64 -12.94 -2.83
CA GLU A 164 -15.30 -12.88 -1.53
C GLU A 164 -14.58 -11.91 -0.56
N HIS A 165 -13.25 -11.90 -0.62
CA HIS A 165 -12.40 -11.30 0.41
C HIS A 165 -11.79 -9.95 0.02
N MET A 166 -11.73 -9.60 -1.27
CA MET A 166 -11.10 -8.36 -1.72
C MET A 166 -11.63 -7.85 -3.07
N PHE A 167 -11.25 -6.61 -3.38
CA PHE A 167 -11.33 -6.01 -4.71
C PHE A 167 -9.93 -5.64 -5.21
N ILE A 168 -9.74 -5.66 -6.52
CA ILE A 168 -8.69 -4.90 -7.20
C ILE A 168 -9.38 -3.92 -8.13
N ILE A 169 -9.03 -2.63 -8.02
CA ILE A 169 -9.62 -1.54 -8.80
C ILE A 169 -8.57 -0.86 -9.66
N SER A 170 -9.00 -0.11 -10.68
CA SER A 170 -8.21 0.95 -11.30
C SER A 170 -8.61 2.29 -10.69
N LYS A 171 -7.74 2.89 -9.89
CA LYS A 171 -7.96 4.22 -9.29
C LYS A 171 -7.75 5.29 -10.37
N PRO A 172 -8.69 6.24 -10.56
CA PRO A 172 -8.45 7.41 -11.41
C PRO A 172 -7.30 8.28 -10.91
N SER A 173 -6.65 9.01 -11.82
CA SER A 173 -5.72 10.08 -11.46
C SER A 173 -6.46 11.24 -10.79
N GLY A 174 -5.78 12.02 -9.95
CA GLY A 174 -6.36 13.16 -9.25
C GLY A 174 -7.17 12.80 -7.98
N ILE A 175 -7.38 11.52 -7.68
CA ILE A 175 -8.12 11.04 -6.50
C ILE A 175 -7.17 10.61 -5.38
N ALA A 176 -7.31 11.18 -4.19
CA ALA A 176 -6.59 10.73 -2.99
C ALA A 176 -7.18 9.40 -2.48
N CYS A 177 -6.34 8.48 -1.98
CA CYS A 177 -6.84 7.23 -1.42
C CYS A 177 -7.71 7.45 -0.16
N PHE A 178 -7.26 8.32 0.75
CA PHE A 178 -7.98 8.70 1.97
C PHE A 178 -7.48 10.06 2.48
N HIS A 179 -8.29 10.73 3.30
CA HIS A 179 -7.93 11.98 3.99
C HIS A 179 -7.65 11.71 5.48
N LYS A 180 -6.47 12.13 5.96
CA LYS A 180 -6.10 11.99 7.39
C LYS A 180 -6.97 12.82 8.34
N HIS A 181 -7.46 13.97 7.86
CA HIS A 181 -8.38 14.82 8.60
C HIS A 181 -9.71 14.88 7.86
N SER A 182 -10.82 14.92 8.60
CA SER A 182 -12.15 15.13 8.01
C SER A 182 -12.16 16.47 7.29
N THR A 183 -12.05 16.46 5.97
CA THR A 183 -12.20 17.67 5.17
C THR A 183 -13.68 18.03 5.11
N THR A 184 -13.98 19.33 4.99
CA THR A 184 -15.34 19.82 4.72
C THR A 184 -15.84 19.35 3.34
N ALA A 185 -14.96 18.74 2.53
CA ALA A 185 -15.20 18.14 1.23
C ALA A 185 -15.97 16.80 1.27
N GLY A 186 -16.21 16.23 2.46
CA GLY A 186 -17.01 15.00 2.60
C GLY A 186 -18.53 15.16 2.41
N LYS A 187 -19.01 16.27 1.82
CA LYS A 187 -20.38 16.35 1.29
C LYS A 187 -20.32 16.02 -0.20
N VAL A 188 -20.60 14.77 -0.55
CA VAL A 188 -21.01 14.39 -1.90
C VAL A 188 -22.29 15.19 -2.20
N LYS A 189 -22.14 16.40 -2.74
CA LYS A 189 -23.27 17.22 -3.18
C LYS A 189 -23.65 16.70 -4.56
N LYS A 190 -24.89 16.24 -4.73
CA LYS A 190 -25.51 16.12 -6.05
C LYS A 190 -25.62 17.53 -6.63
N GLY A 191 -24.73 17.89 -7.57
CA GLY A 191 -24.75 19.18 -8.28
C GLY A 191 -23.42 19.96 -8.24
N LYS A 192 -23.09 20.56 -9.39
CA LYS A 192 -21.82 21.20 -9.79
C LYS A 192 -21.04 21.89 -8.66
N GLY A 193 -19.84 21.36 -8.44
CA GLY A 193 -18.83 21.80 -7.49
C GLY A 193 -18.18 20.55 -6.91
N ASN A 194 -17.20 19.96 -7.63
CA ASN A 194 -16.55 18.73 -7.22
C ASN A 194 -15.95 18.91 -5.83
N ALA A 195 -16.63 18.35 -4.82
CA ALA A 195 -16.03 18.20 -3.52
C ALA A 195 -14.83 17.25 -3.68
N ASP A 196 -13.71 17.56 -3.02
CA ASP A 196 -12.53 16.72 -3.00
C ASP A 196 -12.81 15.42 -2.23
N VAL A 197 -13.42 14.45 -2.92
CA VAL A 197 -13.82 13.15 -2.38
C VAL A 197 -12.68 12.16 -2.54
N SER A 198 -12.27 11.50 -1.46
CA SER A 198 -11.30 10.41 -1.53
C SER A 198 -11.93 9.08 -1.95
N LEU A 199 -11.09 8.14 -2.39
CA LEU A 199 -11.52 6.78 -2.70
C LEU A 199 -12.24 6.13 -1.51
N GLU A 200 -11.66 6.18 -0.29
CA GLU A 200 -12.31 5.65 0.92
C GLU A 200 -13.73 6.20 1.11
N GLU A 201 -13.91 7.52 0.97
CA GLU A 201 -15.21 8.16 1.15
C GLU A 201 -16.24 7.73 0.11
N ALA A 202 -15.82 7.53 -1.14
CA ALA A 202 -16.67 7.00 -2.21
C ALA A 202 -17.06 5.54 -1.93
N LEU A 203 -16.11 4.68 -1.53
CA LEU A 203 -16.38 3.28 -1.20
C LEU A 203 -17.37 3.14 -0.03
N LEU A 204 -17.26 4.01 0.97
CA LEU A 204 -18.21 4.07 2.09
C LEU A 204 -19.60 4.56 1.67
N HIS A 205 -19.68 5.40 0.63
CA HIS A 205 -20.95 5.91 0.11
C HIS A 205 -21.75 4.82 -0.61
N VAL A 206 -21.06 3.98 -1.40
CA VAL A 206 -21.67 2.85 -2.14
C VAL A 206 -21.89 1.60 -1.28
N ASN A 207 -21.58 1.67 0.02
CA ASN A 207 -21.89 0.65 1.01
C ASN A 207 -21.28 -0.74 0.69
N LEU A 208 -20.05 -0.76 0.16
CA LEU A 208 -19.29 -2.00 0.00
C LEU A 208 -18.93 -2.63 1.36
N PRO A 209 -18.85 -3.97 1.44
CA PRO A 209 -18.20 -4.61 2.58
C PRO A 209 -16.72 -4.23 2.55
N LEU A 210 -16.28 -3.52 3.58
CA LEU A 210 -14.91 -3.08 3.73
C LEU A 210 -14.42 -3.51 5.11
N SER A 211 -13.16 -3.95 5.15
CA SER A 211 -12.47 -4.17 6.40
C SER A 211 -12.50 -2.92 7.28
N THR A 212 -12.62 -3.19 8.59
CA THR A 212 -12.77 -2.22 9.65
C THR A 212 -11.56 -2.09 10.56
N ILE A 213 -10.54 -2.94 10.45
CA ILE A 213 -9.37 -2.90 11.34
C ILE A 213 -8.46 -1.68 11.12
N ASN A 214 -8.53 -1.02 9.95
CA ASN A 214 -7.88 0.28 9.73
C ASN A 214 -8.85 1.43 10.02
N SER A 215 -8.58 2.17 11.11
CA SER A 215 -9.45 3.26 11.59
C SER A 215 -9.42 4.51 10.72
N GLU A 216 -8.33 4.73 9.99
CA GLU A 216 -8.09 5.90 9.14
C GLU A 216 -8.47 5.66 7.67
N ALA A 217 -8.41 4.42 7.20
CA ALA A 217 -8.56 4.09 5.79
C ALA A 217 -9.20 2.71 5.60
N ARG A 218 -10.53 2.64 5.65
CA ARG A 218 -11.27 1.35 5.57
C ARG A 218 -10.97 0.56 4.31
N GLY A 219 -10.75 -0.73 4.47
CA GLY A 219 -10.39 -1.64 3.38
C GLY A 219 -9.03 -1.37 2.72
N LEU A 220 -8.44 -0.18 2.89
CA LEU A 220 -7.18 0.18 2.24
C LEU A 220 -6.00 -0.43 2.99
N VAL A 221 -5.29 -1.33 2.31
CA VAL A 221 -4.09 -2.03 2.80
C VAL A 221 -2.79 -1.41 2.28
N HIS A 222 -2.88 -0.64 1.19
CA HIS A 222 -1.79 0.15 0.62
C HIS A 222 -2.36 1.41 -0.06
N ARG A 223 -1.49 2.23 -0.65
CA ARG A 223 -1.90 3.52 -1.25
C ARG A 223 -1.16 3.83 -2.54
N LEU A 224 -1.84 4.57 -3.39
CA LEU A 224 -1.25 5.32 -4.51
C LEU A 224 -1.25 6.82 -4.19
N ASP A 225 -0.36 7.57 -4.82
CA ASP A 225 -0.38 9.04 -4.77
C ASP A 225 -1.64 9.59 -5.45
N ARG A 226 -2.01 10.82 -5.12
CA ARG A 226 -3.21 11.47 -5.67
C ARG A 226 -3.20 11.45 -7.21
N GLY A 227 -2.09 11.86 -7.81
CA GLY A 227 -1.93 11.92 -9.27
C GLY A 227 -1.67 10.57 -9.95
N THR A 228 -1.36 9.51 -9.20
CA THR A 228 -1.11 8.17 -9.76
C THR A 228 -2.41 7.46 -10.05
N SER A 229 -2.60 6.94 -11.26
CA SER A 229 -3.73 6.08 -11.62
C SER A 229 -3.38 4.59 -11.51
N GLY A 230 -4.37 3.69 -11.66
CA GLY A 230 -4.14 2.25 -11.85
C GLY A 230 -4.43 1.37 -10.63
N CYS A 231 -3.85 0.16 -10.63
CA CYS A 231 -4.17 -0.95 -9.74
C CYS A 231 -4.08 -0.60 -8.24
N LEU A 232 -5.16 -0.88 -7.50
CA LEU A 232 -5.18 -0.80 -6.05
C LEU A 232 -6.08 -1.89 -5.43
N ALA A 233 -5.47 -2.75 -4.59
CA ALA A 233 -6.18 -3.72 -3.75
C ALA A 233 -6.94 -3.09 -2.56
N ILE A 234 -8.13 -3.62 -2.27
CA ILE A 234 -9.02 -3.23 -1.17
C ILE A 234 -9.53 -4.49 -0.47
N ALA A 235 -9.41 -4.58 0.85
CA ALA A 235 -9.90 -5.70 1.66
C ALA A 235 -11.39 -5.57 2.01
N LYS A 236 -12.17 -6.62 1.78
CA LYS A 236 -13.60 -6.72 2.12
C LYS A 236 -13.84 -7.17 3.55
N SER A 237 -12.98 -8.06 4.07
CA SER A 237 -13.05 -8.62 5.41
C SER A 237 -11.79 -8.30 6.23
N ASP A 238 -11.92 -8.37 7.56
CA ASP A 238 -10.82 -8.06 8.48
C ASP A 238 -9.68 -9.09 8.39
N GLY A 239 -9.99 -10.39 8.24
CA GLY A 239 -8.98 -11.43 8.02
C GLY A 239 -8.21 -11.24 6.70
N ALA A 240 -8.91 -10.87 5.62
CA ALA A 240 -8.27 -10.56 4.34
C ALA A 240 -7.37 -9.32 4.42
N HIS A 241 -7.78 -8.30 5.19
CA HIS A 241 -6.96 -7.12 5.42
C HIS A 241 -5.65 -7.50 6.12
N ALA A 242 -5.72 -8.37 7.14
CA ALA A 242 -4.56 -8.82 7.86
C ALA A 242 -3.57 -9.57 6.96
N GLN A 243 -4.06 -10.53 6.16
CA GLN A 243 -3.23 -11.28 5.22
C GLN A 243 -2.61 -10.38 4.14
N LEU A 244 -3.40 -9.46 3.55
CA LEU A 244 -2.90 -8.51 2.56
C LEU A 244 -1.83 -7.58 3.15
N VAL A 245 -2.04 -7.01 4.35
CA VAL A 245 -1.03 -6.19 5.04
C VAL A 245 0.26 -6.99 5.25
N THR A 246 0.15 -8.26 5.65
CA THR A 246 1.31 -9.15 5.77
C THR A 246 2.02 -9.33 4.44
N GLU A 247 1.34 -9.63 3.33
CA GLU A 247 1.99 -9.79 2.02
C GLU A 247 2.69 -8.52 1.52
N PHE A 248 2.09 -7.34 1.76
CA PHE A 248 2.72 -6.06 1.47
C PHE A 248 3.96 -5.83 2.34
N PHE A 249 3.89 -6.18 3.62
CA PHE A 249 5.01 -6.08 4.55
C PHE A 249 6.17 -7.00 4.15
N LEU A 250 5.85 -8.24 3.78
CA LEU A 250 6.79 -9.27 3.34
C LEU A 250 7.26 -9.08 1.90
N ARG A 251 6.77 -8.07 1.17
CA ARG A 251 7.14 -7.79 -0.24
C ARG A 251 6.83 -8.94 -1.20
N GLN A 252 5.78 -9.70 -0.91
CA GLN A 252 5.31 -10.78 -1.77
C GLN A 252 4.43 -10.25 -2.93
N VAL A 253 3.95 -9.01 -2.80
CA VAL A 253 3.16 -8.33 -3.84
C VAL A 253 4.08 -7.74 -4.91
N SER A 254 3.97 -8.21 -6.16
CA SER A 254 4.63 -7.58 -7.31
C SER A 254 3.77 -6.44 -7.85
N LYS A 255 4.41 -5.30 -8.15
CA LYS A 255 3.77 -4.10 -8.69
C LYS A 255 4.59 -3.55 -9.83
N LYS A 256 3.94 -3.31 -10.96
CA LYS A 256 4.54 -2.64 -12.11
C LYS A 256 3.85 -1.31 -12.35
N TYR A 257 4.66 -0.33 -12.69
CA TYR A 257 4.25 1.01 -13.03
C TYR A 257 4.69 1.34 -14.43
N PHE A 258 3.86 2.05 -15.17
CA PHE A 258 4.30 2.80 -16.32
C PHE A 258 4.50 4.25 -15.90
N CYS A 259 5.57 4.88 -16.40
CA CYS A 259 5.78 6.31 -16.29
C CYS A 259 6.26 6.91 -17.60
N LEU A 260 5.71 8.07 -17.95
CA LEU A 260 6.22 8.89 -19.05
C LEU A 260 7.15 9.94 -18.45
N VAL A 261 8.41 9.93 -18.87
CA VAL A 261 9.47 10.77 -18.28
C VAL A 261 10.08 11.71 -19.33
N SER A 262 10.60 12.83 -18.87
CA SER A 262 11.29 13.84 -19.69
C SER A 262 12.48 14.43 -18.93
N PRO A 263 13.66 14.66 -19.55
CA PRO A 263 13.99 14.36 -20.95
C PRO A 263 13.98 12.86 -21.26
N SER A 264 14.12 12.52 -22.55
CA SER A 264 14.22 11.13 -23.00
C SER A 264 15.40 10.42 -22.33
N VAL A 265 15.17 9.23 -21.78
CA VAL A 265 16.20 8.41 -21.12
C VAL A 265 17.04 7.74 -22.21
N GLN A 266 18.35 7.96 -22.18
CA GLN A 266 19.25 7.27 -23.10
C GLN A 266 19.15 5.76 -22.90
N TRP A 267 18.77 5.07 -23.96
CA TRP A 267 18.49 3.64 -23.94
C TRP A 267 19.14 2.94 -25.12
N ASN A 268 19.80 1.82 -24.84
CA ASN A 268 20.22 0.89 -25.88
C ASN A 268 19.12 -0.17 -26.07
N SER A 269 18.46 -0.15 -27.23
CA SER A 269 17.40 -1.10 -27.61
C SER A 269 17.76 -2.59 -27.49
N GLN A 270 19.06 -2.94 -27.38
CA GLN A 270 19.53 -4.31 -27.19
C GLN A 270 19.47 -4.79 -25.72
N GLN A 271 19.10 -3.94 -24.78
CA GLN A 271 19.09 -4.27 -23.36
C GLN A 271 17.75 -4.88 -22.94
N GLU A 272 17.58 -6.19 -23.10
CA GLU A 272 16.31 -6.87 -22.76
C GLU A 272 16.06 -6.94 -21.23
N THR A 273 17.13 -6.92 -20.42
CA THR A 273 17.05 -7.09 -18.97
C THR A 273 16.76 -5.77 -18.25
N PRO A 274 15.76 -5.71 -17.34
CA PRO A 274 15.52 -4.55 -16.50
C PRO A 274 16.74 -4.19 -15.63
N ILE A 275 17.02 -2.90 -15.49
CA ILE A 275 18.14 -2.36 -14.70
C ILE A 275 17.67 -2.15 -13.26
N LEU A 276 18.49 -2.60 -12.29
CA LEU A 276 18.25 -2.36 -10.87
C LEU A 276 18.63 -0.92 -10.50
N ILE A 277 17.71 -0.23 -9.82
CA ILE A 277 17.94 0.98 -9.05
C ILE A 277 18.03 0.55 -7.60
N ASP A 278 19.17 0.81 -6.97
CA ASP A 278 19.38 0.68 -5.53
C ASP A 278 19.81 2.04 -4.98
N SER A 279 18.83 2.87 -4.63
CA SER A 279 19.05 4.26 -4.24
C SER A 279 18.00 4.67 -3.21
N PRO A 280 18.41 5.25 -2.07
CA PRO A 280 17.50 5.50 -0.96
C PRO A 280 16.44 6.54 -1.30
N VAL A 281 15.25 6.38 -0.70
CA VAL A 281 14.16 7.37 -0.77
C VAL A 281 13.88 7.86 0.64
N SER A 282 14.02 9.17 0.85
CA SER A 282 13.87 9.80 2.17
C SER A 282 14.73 9.14 3.26
N GLY A 283 15.96 8.75 2.92
CA GLY A 283 16.91 8.13 3.85
C GLY A 283 16.66 6.64 4.15
N HIS A 284 15.68 6.01 3.50
CA HIS A 284 15.41 4.58 3.65
C HIS A 284 15.79 3.80 2.40
N VAL A 285 16.22 2.54 2.58
CA VAL A 285 16.48 1.61 1.49
C VAL A 285 15.27 1.55 0.55
N ALA A 286 15.55 1.74 -0.74
CA ALA A 286 14.54 1.71 -1.80
C ALA A 286 15.13 1.09 -3.07
N GLN A 287 14.46 0.06 -3.57
CA GLN A 287 14.89 -0.71 -4.72
C GLN A 287 13.76 -0.81 -5.75
N SER A 288 14.10 -0.57 -7.00
CA SER A 288 13.20 -0.71 -8.16
C SER A 288 13.96 -1.33 -9.32
N LYS A 289 13.28 -1.99 -10.24
CA LYS A 289 13.82 -2.33 -11.56
C LYS A 289 13.15 -1.46 -12.60
N TYR A 290 13.87 -1.00 -13.60
CA TYR A 290 13.26 -0.26 -14.70
C TYR A 290 13.71 -0.76 -16.07
N ARG A 291 12.87 -0.50 -17.08
CA ARG A 291 13.15 -0.73 -18.49
C ARG A 291 12.52 0.38 -19.31
N VAL A 292 13.27 0.93 -20.26
CA VAL A 292 12.69 1.86 -21.25
C VAL A 292 11.90 1.03 -22.27
N MET A 293 10.60 1.28 -22.33
CA MET A 293 9.67 0.58 -23.23
C MET A 293 9.69 1.19 -24.63
N LYS A 294 9.75 2.52 -24.69
CA LYS A 294 9.76 3.28 -25.93
C LYS A 294 10.41 4.64 -25.67
N SER A 295 11.31 5.05 -26.56
CA SER A 295 11.88 6.39 -26.58
C SER A 295 11.21 7.23 -27.66
N PHE A 296 10.97 8.49 -27.32
CA PHE A 296 10.52 9.56 -28.20
C PHE A 296 11.60 10.66 -28.20
N ASP A 297 11.41 11.72 -28.99
CA ASP A 297 12.37 12.81 -29.12
C ASP A 297 12.66 13.50 -27.78
N GLU A 298 11.61 13.93 -27.06
CA GLU A 298 11.73 14.65 -25.79
C GLU A 298 11.36 13.80 -24.55
N ALA A 299 10.86 12.58 -24.75
CA ALA A 299 10.30 11.76 -23.67
C ALA A 299 10.63 10.27 -23.80
N SER A 300 10.43 9.51 -22.73
CA SER A 300 10.50 8.05 -22.76
C SER A 300 9.35 7.43 -21.95
N LEU A 301 8.74 6.37 -22.47
CA LEU A 301 7.85 5.49 -21.71
C LEU A 301 8.71 4.45 -21.00
N VAL A 302 8.61 4.42 -19.68
CA VAL A 302 9.41 3.55 -18.80
C VAL A 302 8.48 2.64 -18.01
N GLU A 303 8.81 1.34 -17.98
CA GLU A 303 8.24 0.38 -17.03
C GLU A 303 9.13 0.36 -15.79
N MET A 304 8.53 0.46 -14.59
CA MET A 304 9.23 0.35 -13.32
C MET A 304 8.53 -0.65 -12.40
N GLU A 305 9.27 -1.64 -11.92
CA GLU A 305 8.83 -2.59 -10.88
C GLU A 305 9.41 -2.15 -9.54
N THR A 306 8.58 -1.95 -8.52
CA THR A 306 9.06 -1.57 -7.18
C THR A 306 9.27 -2.80 -6.32
N LEU A 307 10.49 -3.01 -5.81
CA LEU A 307 10.82 -4.10 -4.87
C LEU A 307 10.63 -3.68 -3.41
N THR A 308 10.61 -2.37 -3.16
CA THR A 308 10.28 -1.71 -1.89
C THR A 308 9.04 -0.83 -2.07
N GLY A 309 8.40 -0.39 -0.98
CA GLY A 309 7.17 0.41 -1.01
C GLY A 309 7.29 1.80 -0.39
N ARG A 310 8.29 2.62 -0.76
CA ARG A 310 8.47 3.96 -0.18
C ARG A 310 7.52 4.99 -0.79
N LYS A 311 7.11 5.98 0.01
CA LYS A 311 6.27 7.09 -0.47
C LYS A 311 6.98 7.82 -1.61
N HIS A 312 6.27 8.06 -2.71
CA HIS A 312 6.79 8.71 -3.92
C HIS A 312 7.98 7.98 -4.59
N GLN A 313 8.25 6.71 -4.28
CA GLN A 313 9.47 6.02 -4.72
C GLN A 313 9.73 6.09 -6.23
N VAL A 314 8.75 5.73 -7.06
CA VAL A 314 8.90 5.76 -8.53
C VAL A 314 9.21 7.16 -9.04
N ARG A 315 8.61 8.19 -8.42
CA ARG A 315 8.79 9.60 -8.79
C ARG A 315 10.20 10.09 -8.45
N VAL A 316 10.68 9.77 -7.24
CA VAL A 316 12.04 10.07 -6.79
C VAL A 316 13.07 9.34 -7.64
N HIS A 317 12.88 8.04 -7.90
CA HIS A 317 13.80 7.27 -8.74
C HIS A 317 13.86 7.81 -10.18
N ALA A 318 12.73 8.18 -10.78
CA ALA A 318 12.71 8.82 -12.09
C ALA A 318 13.48 10.17 -12.09
N ALA A 319 13.18 11.07 -11.15
CA ALA A 319 13.78 12.39 -11.11
C ALA A 319 15.27 12.37 -10.70
N GLU A 320 15.61 11.65 -9.65
CA GLU A 320 16.93 11.72 -9.02
C GLU A 320 17.92 10.69 -9.57
N VAL A 321 17.46 9.51 -10.00
CA VAL A 321 18.33 8.44 -10.53
C VAL A 321 18.37 8.48 -12.05
N LEU A 322 17.21 8.47 -12.72
CA LEU A 322 17.15 8.52 -14.19
C LEU A 322 17.40 9.92 -14.76
N LYS A 323 17.45 10.95 -13.89
CA LYS A 323 17.54 12.37 -14.27
C LYS A 323 16.44 12.79 -15.26
N SER A 324 15.31 12.10 -15.20
CA SER A 324 14.19 12.21 -16.12
C SER A 324 12.91 12.17 -15.30
N PRO A 325 12.48 13.29 -14.71
CA PRO A 325 11.27 13.35 -13.90
C PRO A 325 10.02 12.94 -14.69
N ILE A 326 9.02 12.46 -13.96
CA ILE A 326 7.73 12.08 -14.54
C ILE A 326 7.02 13.32 -15.07
N ILE A 327 6.56 13.27 -16.30
CA ILE A 327 5.84 14.38 -16.93
C ILE A 327 4.59 14.72 -16.12
N GLY A 328 4.44 16.01 -15.82
CA GLY A 328 3.36 16.58 -15.02
C GLY A 328 3.56 16.51 -13.52
N ASP A 329 4.67 15.96 -13.03
CA ASP A 329 4.94 15.86 -11.59
C ASP A 329 5.33 17.23 -11.00
N PRO A 330 4.46 17.87 -10.19
CA PRO A 330 4.72 19.22 -9.69
C PRO A 330 5.72 19.27 -8.53
N LEU A 331 6.09 18.11 -7.97
CA LEU A 331 6.97 18.06 -6.80
C LEU A 331 8.41 17.74 -7.17
N TYR A 332 8.61 16.92 -8.21
CA TYR A 332 9.92 16.41 -8.59
C TYR A 332 10.41 16.96 -9.93
N GLY A 333 9.95 18.15 -10.34
CA GLY A 333 10.47 18.88 -11.50
C GLY A 333 9.92 18.42 -12.85
N GLY A 334 8.75 17.78 -12.85
CA GLY A 334 8.06 17.31 -14.04
C GLY A 334 7.10 18.32 -14.68
N ASP A 335 7.03 19.55 -14.20
CA ASP A 335 6.03 20.58 -14.55
C ASP A 335 6.53 21.63 -15.56
N GLY A 336 7.54 21.29 -16.36
CA GLY A 336 8.11 22.14 -17.40
C GLY A 336 7.17 22.46 -18.58
N SER A 337 7.63 23.30 -19.50
CA SER A 337 6.84 23.78 -20.65
C SER A 337 6.37 22.66 -21.58
N PHE A 338 7.22 21.66 -21.84
CA PHE A 338 6.86 20.46 -22.59
C PHE A 338 5.73 19.67 -21.90
N SER A 339 5.87 19.42 -20.59
CA SER A 339 4.85 18.76 -19.79
C SER A 339 3.51 19.48 -19.81
N ASN A 340 3.52 20.80 -19.67
CA ASN A 340 2.30 21.61 -19.70
C ASN A 340 1.58 21.52 -21.06
N LYS A 341 2.31 21.48 -22.17
CA LYS A 341 1.72 21.26 -23.50
C LYS A 341 1.08 19.87 -23.57
N LEU A 342 1.77 18.83 -23.10
CA LEU A 342 1.24 17.47 -23.16
C LEU A 342 -0.02 17.28 -22.30
N ILE A 343 -0.03 17.87 -21.10
CA ILE A 343 -1.19 17.85 -20.18
C ILE A 343 -2.37 18.62 -20.76
N GLN A 344 -2.13 19.76 -21.43
CA GLN A 344 -3.19 20.51 -22.11
C GLN A 344 -3.85 19.67 -23.21
N HIS A 345 -3.07 18.90 -23.98
CA HIS A 345 -3.63 17.97 -24.98
C HIS A 345 -4.39 16.81 -24.34
N ALA A 346 -3.93 16.31 -23.20
CA ALA A 346 -4.60 15.22 -22.47
C ALA A 346 -5.97 15.63 -21.87
N GLY A 347 -6.18 16.93 -21.63
CA GLY A 347 -7.47 17.46 -21.14
C GLY A 347 -7.79 17.13 -19.68
N THR A 348 -6.88 16.48 -18.94
CA THR A 348 -7.07 16.08 -17.55
C THR A 348 -6.21 16.91 -16.60
N PRO A 349 -6.80 17.93 -15.93
CA PRO A 349 -6.06 18.67 -14.92
C PRO A 349 -5.75 17.74 -13.73
N HIS A 350 -4.57 17.90 -13.10
CA HIS A 350 -4.08 17.16 -11.92
C HIS A 350 -3.40 15.80 -12.17
N SER A 351 -3.03 15.52 -13.42
CA SER A 351 -2.38 14.26 -13.77
C SER A 351 -0.89 14.42 -14.05
N PHE A 352 -0.08 13.62 -13.36
CA PHE A 352 1.23 13.25 -13.86
C PHE A 352 1.15 11.85 -14.46
N PHE A 353 2.01 11.56 -15.43
CA PHE A 353 2.01 10.32 -16.17
C PHE A 353 2.69 9.20 -15.36
N LEU A 354 2.06 8.80 -14.25
CA LEU A 354 2.40 7.59 -13.50
C LEU A 354 1.15 6.71 -13.32
N HIS A 355 1.24 5.47 -13.78
CA HIS A 355 0.14 4.50 -13.76
C HIS A 355 0.62 3.19 -13.14
N ALA A 356 -0.06 2.72 -12.08
CA ALA A 356 0.12 1.39 -11.51
C ALA A 356 -0.48 0.34 -12.48
N ALA A 357 0.32 -0.04 -13.47
CA ALA A 357 -0.09 -0.85 -14.61
C ALA A 357 -0.53 -2.26 -14.22
N SER A 358 0.13 -2.90 -13.25
CA SER A 358 -0.32 -4.20 -12.77
C SER A 358 0.05 -4.47 -11.32
N ILE A 359 -0.72 -5.37 -10.71
CA ILE A 359 -0.49 -5.89 -9.36
C ILE A 359 -0.69 -7.40 -9.36
N GLN A 360 0.15 -8.10 -8.62
CA GLN A 360 0.07 -9.56 -8.45
C GLN A 360 0.17 -9.86 -6.96
N ILE A 361 -0.85 -10.53 -6.42
CA ILE A 361 -1.04 -10.77 -4.99
C ILE A 361 -1.22 -12.28 -4.78
N PRO A 362 -0.34 -12.97 -4.06
CA PRO A 362 -0.49 -14.41 -3.79
C PRO A 362 -1.83 -14.76 -3.13
N PHE A 363 -2.29 -13.96 -2.16
CA PHE A 363 -3.59 -14.13 -1.48
C PHE A 363 -4.78 -14.15 -2.45
N SER A 364 -4.69 -13.47 -3.60
CA SER A 364 -5.75 -13.47 -4.62
C SER A 364 -5.62 -14.61 -5.65
N GLY A 365 -4.83 -15.65 -5.35
CA GLY A 365 -4.52 -16.74 -6.27
C GLY A 365 -3.28 -16.50 -7.13
N GLY A 366 -2.56 -15.39 -6.94
CA GLY A 366 -1.29 -15.10 -7.62
C GLY A 366 -1.41 -14.71 -9.10
N GLU A 367 -2.62 -14.51 -9.62
CA GLU A 367 -2.82 -13.96 -10.97
C GLU A 367 -2.37 -12.50 -11.03
N ARG A 368 -1.75 -12.10 -12.14
CA ARG A 368 -1.42 -10.70 -12.40
C ARG A 368 -2.64 -9.99 -12.96
N ILE A 369 -3.10 -8.96 -12.25
CA ILE A 369 -4.20 -8.11 -12.68
C ILE A 369 -3.63 -6.82 -13.26
N GLU A 370 -4.10 -6.46 -14.45
CA GLU A 370 -3.66 -5.27 -15.19
C GLU A 370 -4.74 -4.20 -15.18
N ALA A 371 -4.33 -2.95 -14.96
CA ALA A 371 -5.20 -1.80 -15.11
C ALA A 371 -5.12 -1.28 -16.55
N PRO A 372 -6.26 -0.93 -17.17
CA PRO A 372 -6.24 -0.30 -18.48
C PRO A 372 -5.58 1.09 -18.39
N ILE A 373 -4.79 1.41 -19.40
CA ILE A 373 -4.27 2.76 -19.59
C ILE A 373 -5.45 3.71 -19.85
N PRO A 374 -5.58 4.82 -19.09
CA PRO A 374 -6.65 5.79 -19.33
C PRO A 374 -6.59 6.42 -20.73
N GLU A 375 -7.74 6.81 -21.30
CA GLU A 375 -7.79 7.35 -22.67
C GLU A 375 -6.96 8.64 -22.84
N TRP A 376 -6.88 9.46 -21.80
CA TRP A 376 -6.06 10.68 -21.80
C TRP A 376 -4.56 10.39 -21.85
N TRP A 377 -4.10 9.22 -21.35
CA TRP A 377 -2.73 8.74 -21.56
C TRP A 377 -2.47 8.43 -23.02
N SER A 378 -3.34 7.61 -23.62
CA SER A 378 -3.20 7.20 -25.01
C SER A 378 -3.24 8.41 -25.95
N SER A 379 -4.11 9.37 -25.68
CA SER A 379 -4.20 10.62 -26.44
C SER A 379 -2.88 11.42 -26.39
N ALA A 380 -2.27 11.54 -25.21
CA ALA A 380 -0.98 12.21 -25.07
C ALA A 380 0.16 11.45 -25.79
N LEU A 381 0.22 10.12 -25.64
CA LEU A 381 1.23 9.29 -26.30
C LEU A 381 1.18 9.38 -27.83
N ASN A 382 0.01 9.64 -28.41
CA ASN A 382 -0.15 9.83 -29.86
C ASN A 382 0.38 11.18 -30.38
N THR A 383 0.68 12.12 -29.47
CA THR A 383 1.26 13.44 -29.84
C THR A 383 2.79 13.46 -29.75
N LEU A 384 3.39 12.39 -29.25
CA LEU A 384 4.84 12.15 -29.15
C LEU A 384 5.31 11.24 -30.28
#